data_AF-A0A967ICT0-F1
#
_entry.id   AF-A0A967ICT0-F1
#
_cell.length_a   1.000
_cell.length_b   1.000
_cell.length_c   1.000
_cell.angle_alpha   90.00
_cell.angle_beta   90.00
_cell.angle_gamma   90.00
#
_symmetry.space_group_name_H-M   'P 1'
#
loop_
_entity.id
_entity.type
_entity.pdbx_description
1 polymer ?
#
loop_
_entity_poly.entity_id
_entity_poly.type
_entity_poly.pdbx_seq_one_letter_code
_entity_poly.pdbx_strand_id
1 'polypeptide(L)'
;TISARLSALRTGLLSLAMTMAASSVGAIGFDEVRDFDEVFRISASADGRDRIVLRWRIEQGYYLYNNRFLSFAAETEGVELGDPIIPPGKI
;
A
#
# COMPACT_ATOMS: atom_id res chain seq x y z
N THR A 1 41.38 12.60 42.96
CA THR A 1 40.98 13.02 41.58
C THR A 1 40.54 11.86 40.68
N ILE A 2 39.99 10.76 41.24
CA ILE A 2 39.63 9.53 40.50
C ILE A 2 38.11 9.30 40.46
N SER A 3 37.36 9.77 41.46
CA SER A 3 35.90 9.56 41.59
C SER A 3 35.05 10.21 40.49
N ALA A 4 35.50 11.35 39.95
CA ALA A 4 34.75 12.12 38.94
C ALA A 4 34.74 11.48 37.53
N ARG A 5 35.70 10.59 37.23
CA ARG A 5 35.76 9.88 35.94
C ARG A 5 34.87 8.64 35.91
N LEU A 6 34.55 8.08 37.08
CA LEU A 6 33.67 6.92 37.23
C LEU A 6 32.18 7.28 37.13
N SER A 7 31.80 8.48 37.56
CA SER A 7 30.41 8.98 37.47
C SER A 7 30.04 9.34 36.03
N ALA A 8 30.91 10.04 35.29
CA ALA A 8 30.67 10.38 33.89
C ALA A 8 30.53 9.14 32.98
N LEU A 9 31.28 8.06 33.26
CA LEU A 9 31.19 6.80 32.53
C LEU A 9 29.89 6.03 32.82
N ARG A 10 29.35 6.14 34.04
CA ARG A 10 28.05 5.55 34.43
C ARG A 10 26.87 6.29 33.81
N THR A 11 26.93 7.63 33.76
CA THR A 11 25.85 8.43 33.17
C THR A 11 25.80 8.27 31.65
N GLY A 12 26.97 8.21 30.98
CA GLY A 12 27.03 7.95 29.54
C GLY A 12 26.52 6.56 29.14
N LEU A 13 26.77 5.53 29.96
CA LEU A 13 26.26 4.18 29.72
C LEU A 13 24.74 4.08 29.86
N LEU A 14 24.15 4.83 30.80
CA LEU A 14 22.69 4.89 30.98
C LEU A 14 22.00 5.62 29.80
N SER A 15 22.58 6.70 29.29
CA SER A 15 22.04 7.44 28.15
C SER A 15 22.07 6.61 26.86
N LEU A 16 23.13 5.82 26.67
CA LEU A 16 23.28 4.95 25.50
C LEU A 16 22.30 3.76 25.55
N ALA A 17 22.08 3.17 26.73
CA ALA A 17 21.10 2.10 26.92
C ALA A 17 19.65 2.56 26.72
N MET A 18 19.32 3.80 27.12
CA MET A 18 17.97 4.35 26.96
C MET A 18 17.65 4.71 25.50
N THR A 19 18.66 4.99 24.68
CA THR A 19 18.49 5.25 23.24
C THR A 19 18.30 3.96 22.43
N MET A 20 18.92 2.85 22.85
CA MET A 20 18.73 1.53 22.19
C MET A 20 17.34 0.92 22.45
N ALA A 21 16.67 1.28 23.54
CA ALA A 21 15.35 0.74 23.87
C ALA A 21 14.21 1.29 22.97
N ALA A 22 14.45 2.36 22.20
CA ALA A 22 13.42 3.01 21.38
C ALA A 22 13.38 2.53 19.92
N SER A 23 14.23 1.57 19.53
CA SER A 23 14.35 1.12 18.14
C SER A 23 13.60 -0.19 17.88
N SER A 24 12.34 -0.29 18.27
CA SER A 24 11.46 -1.35 17.77
C SER A 24 10.93 -0.93 16.40
N VAL A 25 11.72 -1.19 15.35
CA VAL A 25 11.19 -1.17 13.98
C VAL A 25 10.29 -2.40 13.89
N GLY A 26 8.98 -2.20 13.98
CA GLY A 26 8.01 -3.28 13.89
C GLY A 26 8.17 -4.02 12.57
N ALA A 27 8.46 -5.31 12.62
CA ALA A 27 8.36 -6.17 11.45
C ALA A 27 6.87 -6.27 11.10
N ILE A 28 6.53 -6.10 9.81
CA ILE A 28 5.15 -6.32 9.34
C ILE A 28 4.76 -7.74 9.72
N GLY A 29 3.79 -7.87 10.61
CA GLY A 29 3.30 -9.18 11.05
C GLY A 29 2.59 -9.86 9.89
N PHE A 30 2.69 -11.18 9.76
CA PHE A 30 1.93 -11.92 8.75
C PHE A 30 0.41 -11.69 8.85
N ASP A 31 -0.10 -11.33 10.03
CA ASP A 31 -1.49 -10.94 10.29
C ASP A 31 -1.87 -9.58 9.65
N GLU A 32 -0.90 -8.74 9.30
CA GLU A 32 -1.12 -7.44 8.65
C GLU A 32 -1.16 -7.55 7.11
N VAL A 33 -0.87 -8.73 6.55
CA VAL A 33 -0.97 -8.99 5.12
C VAL A 33 -2.45 -9.12 4.77
N ARG A 34 -2.96 -8.12 4.05
CA ARG A 34 -4.35 -8.06 3.58
C ARG A 34 -4.52 -8.87 2.29
N ASP A 35 -5.69 -9.50 2.16
CA ASP A 35 -6.08 -10.17 0.93
C ASP A 35 -6.37 -9.15 -0.19
N PHE A 36 -6.22 -9.60 -1.44
CA PHE A 36 -6.33 -8.75 -2.61
C PHE A 36 -7.74 -8.13 -2.76
N ASP A 37 -8.78 -8.91 -2.55
CA ASP A 37 -10.17 -8.47 -2.70
C ASP A 37 -10.62 -7.52 -1.59
N GLU A 38 -9.97 -7.57 -0.42
CA GLU A 38 -10.18 -6.58 0.64
C GLU A 38 -9.59 -5.22 0.29
N VAL A 39 -8.40 -5.20 -0.31
CA VAL A 39 -7.68 -3.98 -0.66
C VAL A 39 -8.21 -3.36 -1.96
N PHE A 40 -8.54 -4.20 -2.95
CA PHE A 40 -8.91 -3.78 -4.30
C PHE A 40 -10.35 -4.21 -4.62
N ARG A 41 -11.33 -3.47 -4.10
CA ARG A 41 -12.74 -3.78 -4.36
C ARG A 41 -13.17 -3.28 -5.75
N ILE A 42 -13.44 -4.22 -6.64
CA ILE A 42 -13.89 -3.96 -8.01
C ILE A 42 -15.42 -3.89 -8.08
N SER A 43 -15.95 -2.94 -8.84
CA SER A 43 -17.38 -2.85 -9.18
C SER A 43 -17.56 -2.46 -10.63
N ALA A 44 -18.66 -2.90 -11.24
CA ALA A 44 -19.05 -2.55 -12.61
C ALA A 44 -20.44 -1.90 -12.62
N SER A 45 -20.63 -0.90 -13.48
CA SER A 45 -21.94 -0.30 -13.76
C SER A 45 -22.12 -0.07 -15.26
N ALA A 46 -23.36 -0.16 -15.74
CA ALA A 46 -23.71 0.18 -17.11
C ALA A 46 -24.18 1.64 -17.17
N ASP A 47 -23.24 2.56 -17.33
CA ASP A 47 -23.50 4.01 -17.36
C ASP A 47 -23.94 4.49 -18.76
N GLY A 48 -24.78 3.70 -19.44
CA GLY A 48 -25.21 3.95 -20.81
C GLY A 48 -25.51 2.66 -21.56
N ARG A 49 -25.99 2.77 -22.81
CA ARG A 49 -26.24 1.60 -23.67
C ARG A 49 -24.97 1.03 -24.30
N ASP A 50 -23.91 1.82 -24.36
CA ASP A 50 -22.70 1.56 -25.12
C ASP A 50 -21.44 1.46 -24.25
N ARG A 51 -21.59 1.51 -22.92
CA ARG A 51 -20.45 1.58 -22.01
C ARG A 51 -20.67 0.84 -20.70
N ILE A 52 -19.60 0.21 -20.26
CA ILE A 52 -19.45 -0.34 -18.91
C ILE A 52 -18.35 0.47 -18.22
N VAL A 53 -18.64 0.92 -17.00
CA VAL A 53 -17.69 1.62 -16.15
C VAL A 53 -17.22 0.65 -15.08
N LEU A 54 -15.90 0.40 -15.06
CA LEU A 54 -15.24 -0.35 -14.01
C LEU A 54 -14.65 0.62 -12.99
N ARG A 55 -14.83 0.32 -11.71
CA ARG A 55 -14.32 1.12 -10.60
C ARG A 55 -13.62 0.25 -9.59
N TRP A 56 -12.40 0.64 -9.24
CA TRP A 56 -11.66 0.09 -8.11
C TRP A 56 -11.77 1.05 -6.93
N ARG A 57 -12.27 0.56 -5.80
CA ARG A 57 -12.10 1.20 -4.50
C ARG A 57 -10.85 0.58 -3.87
N ILE A 58 -9.83 1.40 -3.66
CA ILE A 58 -8.53 0.97 -3.16
C ILE A 58 -8.36 1.49 -1.73
N GLU A 59 -8.00 0.61 -0.81
CA GLU A 59 -7.72 0.98 0.58
C GLU A 59 -6.52 1.94 0.69
N GLN A 60 -6.52 2.74 1.76
CA GLN A 60 -5.47 3.74 2.00
C GLN A 60 -4.09 3.07 2.11
N GLY A 61 -3.08 3.65 1.46
CA GLY A 61 -1.71 3.12 1.45
C GLY A 61 -1.43 2.10 0.35
N TYR A 62 -2.46 1.70 -0.41
CA TYR A 62 -2.32 0.83 -1.58
C TYR A 62 -2.58 1.60 -2.87
N TYR A 63 -2.00 1.13 -3.96
CA TYR A 63 -2.14 1.75 -5.26
C TYR A 63 -2.08 0.69 -6.36
N LEU A 64 -2.83 0.94 -7.43
CA LEU A 64 -2.77 0.15 -8.66
C LEU A 64 -1.89 0.89 -9.65
N TYR A 65 -0.92 0.18 -10.24
CA TYR A 65 -0.12 0.74 -11.32
C TYR A 65 -1.00 1.00 -12.54
N ASN A 66 -1.05 2.27 -12.97
CA ASN A 66 -2.02 2.76 -13.95
C ASN A 66 -1.81 2.23 -15.38
N ASN A 67 -0.83 1.35 -15.62
CA ASN A 67 -0.36 1.12 -16.97
C ASN A 67 0.60 -0.06 -17.06
N ARG A 68 0.03 -1.22 -17.46
CA ARG A 68 0.50 -2.04 -18.59
C ARG A 68 -0.22 -3.39 -18.71
N PHE A 69 -0.99 -3.79 -17.69
CA PHE A 69 -1.56 -5.14 -17.62
C PHE A 69 -3.09 -5.17 -17.53
N LEU A 70 -3.77 -4.02 -17.56
CA LEU A 70 -5.23 -4.03 -17.66
C LEU A 70 -5.62 -4.45 -19.08
N SER A 71 -6.19 -5.64 -19.19
CA SER A 71 -6.73 -6.21 -20.42
C SER A 71 -8.20 -6.52 -20.20
N PHE A 72 -9.02 -6.23 -21.20
CA PHE A 72 -10.46 -6.42 -21.15
C PHE A 72 -10.88 -7.30 -22.33
N ALA A 73 -11.74 -8.27 -22.07
CA ALA A 73 -12.31 -9.13 -23.08
C ALA A 73 -13.82 -9.26 -22.83
N ALA A 74 -14.59 -9.29 -23.90
CA ALA A 74 -15.98 -9.69 -23.83
C ALA A 74 -16.06 -11.20 -24.05
N GLU A 75 -16.67 -11.91 -23.11
CA GLU A 75 -16.95 -13.35 -23.27
C GLU A 75 -18.24 -13.62 -24.04
N THR A 76 -19.05 -12.57 -24.26
CA THR A 76 -20.31 -12.66 -25.00
C THR A 76 -20.08 -12.59 -26.49
N GLU A 77 -20.60 -13.58 -27.22
CA GLU A 77 -20.51 -13.63 -28.68
C GLU A 77 -21.18 -12.39 -29.32
N GLY A 78 -20.53 -11.82 -30.33
CA GLY A 78 -21.02 -10.63 -31.04
C GLY A 78 -20.81 -9.31 -30.30
N VAL A 79 -20.19 -9.31 -29.10
CA VAL A 79 -19.81 -8.09 -28.39
C VAL A 79 -18.36 -7.73 -28.71
N GLU A 80 -18.16 -6.57 -29.33
CA GLU A 80 -16.84 -5.99 -29.57
C GLU A 80 -16.60 -4.84 -28.59
N LEU A 81 -15.42 -4.84 -27.96
CA LEU A 81 -14.99 -3.75 -27.07
C LEU A 81 -14.14 -2.75 -27.85
N GLY A 82 -14.41 -1.47 -27.64
CA GLY A 82 -13.51 -0.40 -28.08
C GLY A 82 -12.30 -0.25 -27.16
N ASP A 83 -11.48 0.76 -27.42
CA ASP A 83 -10.33 1.08 -26.57
C ASP A 83 -10.77 1.52 -25.17
N PRO A 84 -10.16 1.00 -24.10
CA PRO A 84 -10.49 1.40 -22.74
C PRO A 84 -10.06 2.83 -22.45
N ILE A 85 -10.94 3.62 -21.85
CA ILE A 85 -10.64 4.98 -21.38
C ILE A 85 -10.13 4.91 -19.94
N ILE A 86 -8.81 5.04 -19.77
CA ILE A 86 -8.16 4.99 -18.46
C ILE A 86 -7.79 6.41 -18.02
N PRO A 87 -8.24 6.89 -16.85
CA PRO A 87 -7.90 8.22 -16.36
C PRO A 87 -6.41 8.32 -16.00
N PRO A 88 -5.82 9.54 -16.01
CA PRO A 88 -4.47 9.74 -15.54
C PRO A 88 -4.35 9.35 -14.06
N GLY A 89 -3.24 8.70 -13.72
CA GLY A 89 -2.89 8.34 -12.36
C GLY A 89 -2.31 9.54 -11.60
N LYS A 90 -2.00 9.34 -10.33
CA LYS A 90 -1.24 10.32 -9.54
C LYS A 90 0.26 10.02 -9.63
N ILE A 91 1.08 11.07 -9.59
CA ILE A 91 2.55 11.01 -9.47
C ILE A 91 2.92 11.03 -8.00
#